data_AF-F0P1M4-F1
#
_entry.id   AF-F0P1M4-F1
#
_cell.length_a   1.000
_cell.length_b   1.000
_cell.length_c   1.000
_cell.angle_alpha   90.00
_cell.angle_beta   90.00
_cell.angle_gamma   90.00
#
_symmetry.space_group_name_H-M   'P 1'
#
loop_
_entity.id
_entity.type
_entity.pdbx_description
1 polymer ?
#
loop_
_entity_poly.entity_id
_entity_poly.type
_entity_poly.pdbx_seq_one_letter_code
_entity_poly.pdbx_strand_id
1 'polypeptide(L)'
;MKKIIYTAFLMLFSVSWAQVGINTDQPTRDLHVEGDLRVIDLQNKSEVSTYDKVLAADKDGNIDYIDKEILKPDLAGQTDKIVQNNLYNTDTGMPDEEQILICGKFIFAFMNSADKTRVRFRLTEKPASAVDVYVTFEQNFPALHNGDGFLYEASSSTKSFTPGNFAKYHKTYPLH
;
A
#
# COMPACT_ATOMS: atom_id res chain seq x y z
N MET A 1 -55.35 -14.24 -42.16
CA MET A 1 -54.24 -15.22 -42.06
C MET A 1 -52.90 -14.63 -42.51
N LYS A 2 -52.76 -14.07 -43.73
CA LYS A 2 -51.49 -13.45 -44.19
C LYS A 2 -50.89 -12.40 -43.24
N LYS A 3 -51.71 -11.51 -42.65
CA LYS A 3 -51.22 -10.47 -41.72
C LYS A 3 -50.63 -11.04 -40.42
N ILE A 4 -51.16 -12.16 -39.92
CA ILE A 4 -50.68 -12.82 -38.68
C ILE A 4 -49.30 -13.45 -38.90
N ILE A 5 -49.06 -14.01 -40.10
CA ILE A 5 -47.77 -14.59 -40.47
C ILE A 5 -46.67 -13.52 -40.50
N TYR A 6 -46.97 -12.33 -41.04
CA TYR A 6 -45.99 -11.23 -41.05
C TYR A 6 -45.67 -10.71 -39.65
N THR A 7 -46.64 -10.65 -38.74
CA THR A 7 -46.40 -10.23 -37.35
C THR A 7 -45.60 -11.26 -36.56
N ALA A 8 -45.87 -12.56 -36.77
CA ALA A 8 -45.11 -13.64 -36.16
C ALA A 8 -43.65 -13.67 -36.66
N PHE A 9 -43.43 -13.40 -37.95
CA PHE A 9 -42.09 -13.33 -38.54
C PHE A 9 -41.28 -12.13 -38.00
N LEU A 10 -41.94 -11.01 -37.69
CA LEU A 10 -41.28 -9.82 -37.15
C LEU A 10 -40.88 -9.99 -35.67
N MET A 11 -41.68 -10.72 -34.87
CA MET A 11 -41.33 -11.00 -33.46
C MET A 11 -40.14 -11.97 -33.32
N LEU A 12 -39.93 -12.86 -34.29
CA LEU A 12 -38.81 -13.82 -34.27
C LEU A 12 -37.42 -13.16 -34.34
N PHE A 13 -37.32 -11.93 -34.86
CA PHE A 13 -36.06 -11.18 -34.92
C PHE A 13 -35.80 -10.26 -33.73
N SER A 14 -36.76 -10.12 -32.81
CA SER A 14 -36.69 -9.14 -31.70
C SER A 14 -35.99 -9.65 -30.42
N VAL A 15 -35.49 -10.88 -30.41
CA VAL A 15 -34.88 -11.54 -29.24
C VAL A 15 -33.41 -11.90 -29.44
N SER A 16 -32.69 -11.20 -30.32
CA SER A 16 -31.23 -11.32 -30.38
C SER A 16 -30.59 -10.43 -29.31
N TRP A 17 -30.32 -11.01 -28.14
CA TRP A 17 -29.40 -10.41 -27.16
C TRP A 17 -28.00 -10.38 -27.81
N ALA A 18 -27.50 -9.18 -28.12
CA ALA A 18 -26.23 -8.99 -28.82
C ALA A 18 -25.05 -9.16 -27.85
N GLN A 19 -24.76 -10.40 -27.45
CA GLN A 19 -23.55 -10.71 -26.69
C GLN A 19 -22.43 -11.04 -27.68
N VAL A 20 -21.39 -10.20 -27.70
CA VAL A 20 -20.23 -10.37 -28.59
C VAL A 20 -19.07 -10.94 -27.76
N GLY A 21 -18.69 -12.19 -28.04
CA GLY A 21 -17.51 -12.82 -27.45
C GLY A 21 -16.29 -12.70 -28.37
N ILE A 22 -15.12 -12.38 -27.82
CA ILE A 22 -13.85 -12.50 -28.55
C ILE A 22 -13.33 -13.92 -28.33
N ASN A 23 -13.30 -14.73 -29.39
CA ASN A 23 -12.81 -16.12 -29.37
C ASN A 23 -13.57 -17.08 -28.42
N THR A 24 -14.86 -16.85 -28.18
CA THR A 24 -15.74 -17.75 -27.42
C THR A 24 -17.18 -17.64 -27.90
N ASP A 25 -17.87 -18.78 -27.96
CA ASP A 25 -19.28 -18.88 -28.34
C ASP A 25 -20.24 -18.77 -27.13
N GLN A 26 -19.68 -18.68 -25.92
CA GLN A 26 -20.42 -18.51 -24.66
C GLN A 26 -19.86 -17.34 -23.85
N PRO A 27 -20.06 -16.10 -24.32
CA PRO A 27 -19.70 -14.92 -23.53
C PRO A 27 -20.51 -14.91 -22.21
N THR A 28 -19.82 -14.69 -21.10
CA THR A 28 -20.46 -14.65 -19.76
C THR A 28 -20.89 -13.25 -19.35
N ARG A 29 -20.55 -12.22 -20.14
CA ARG A 29 -20.87 -10.80 -19.92
C ARG A 29 -21.03 -10.08 -21.25
N ASP A 30 -21.84 -9.02 -21.27
CA ASP A 30 -22.03 -8.15 -22.43
C ASP A 30 -20.73 -7.35 -22.74
N LEU A 31 -20.51 -7.03 -24.02
CA LEU A 31 -19.36 -6.24 -24.46
C LEU A 31 -19.56 -4.77 -24.06
N HIS A 32 -18.78 -4.30 -23.08
CA HIS A 32 -18.80 -2.91 -22.63
C HIS A 32 -17.88 -2.06 -23.52
N VAL A 33 -18.46 -1.12 -24.27
CA VAL A 33 -17.73 -0.29 -25.25
C VAL A 33 -16.95 0.86 -24.58
N GLU A 34 -17.32 1.23 -23.35
CA GLU A 34 -16.56 2.08 -22.43
C GLU A 34 -15.96 1.21 -21.31
N GLY A 35 -15.26 0.14 -21.69
CA GLY A 35 -14.86 -0.94 -20.80
C GLY A 35 -13.94 -0.53 -19.63
N ASP A 36 -14.32 -0.91 -18.41
CA ASP A 36 -13.42 -0.96 -17.26
C ASP A 36 -12.40 -2.11 -17.45
N LEU A 37 -11.12 -1.87 -17.17
CA LEU A 37 -10.12 -2.94 -17.11
C LEU A 37 -10.26 -3.68 -15.77
N ARG A 38 -10.46 -5.01 -15.83
CA ARG A 38 -10.38 -5.88 -14.64
C ARG A 38 -9.16 -6.79 -14.75
N VAL A 39 -8.19 -6.59 -13.87
CA VAL A 39 -7.05 -7.50 -13.70
C VAL A 39 -7.40 -8.52 -12.60
N ILE A 40 -7.22 -9.81 -12.88
CA ILE A 40 -7.48 -10.92 -11.95
C ILE A 40 -6.24 -11.81 -11.83
N ASP A 41 -6.19 -12.63 -10.78
CA ASP A 41 -5.15 -13.63 -10.53
C ASP A 41 -3.71 -13.09 -10.46
N LEU A 42 -3.54 -11.87 -9.95
CA LEU A 42 -2.22 -11.31 -9.67
C LEU A 42 -1.49 -12.14 -8.61
N GLN A 43 -0.29 -12.59 -8.96
CA GLN A 43 0.61 -13.27 -8.03
C GLN A 43 1.66 -12.29 -7.51
N ASN A 44 1.94 -12.34 -6.20
CA ASN A 44 3.06 -11.59 -5.66
C ASN A 44 4.40 -12.17 -6.19
N LYS A 45 5.17 -11.34 -6.88
CA LYS A 45 6.53 -11.63 -7.36
C LYS A 45 7.55 -10.58 -6.89
N SER A 46 7.25 -9.83 -5.82
CA SER A 46 8.10 -8.75 -5.31
C SER A 46 9.53 -9.20 -4.99
N GLU A 47 9.72 -10.46 -4.61
CA GLU A 47 11.03 -11.02 -4.26
C GLU A 47 11.75 -11.73 -5.42
N VAL A 48 11.12 -11.86 -6.60
CA VAL A 48 11.70 -12.59 -7.74
C VAL A 48 12.51 -11.62 -8.60
N SER A 49 13.82 -11.83 -8.70
CA SER A 49 14.75 -10.91 -9.36
C SER A 49 14.51 -10.70 -10.86
N THR A 50 13.86 -11.66 -11.54
CA THR A 50 13.51 -11.54 -12.97
C THR A 50 12.28 -10.67 -13.23
N TYR A 51 11.56 -10.26 -12.18
CA TYR A 51 10.40 -9.37 -12.26
C TYR A 51 10.83 -7.97 -11.81
N ASP A 52 11.18 -7.14 -12.78
CA ASP A 52 11.75 -5.80 -12.61
C ASP A 52 10.74 -4.67 -12.79
N LYS A 53 9.46 -5.00 -12.99
CA LYS A 53 8.37 -4.04 -13.22
C LYS A 53 7.27 -4.19 -12.20
N VAL A 54 6.65 -3.06 -11.86
CA VAL A 54 5.49 -2.98 -10.97
C VAL A 54 4.31 -2.42 -11.75
N LEU A 55 3.16 -3.08 -11.67
CA LEU A 55 1.91 -2.59 -12.25
C LEU A 55 1.51 -1.29 -11.55
N ALA A 56 1.26 -0.24 -12.34
CA ALA A 56 0.89 1.08 -11.86
C ALA A 56 -0.35 1.61 -12.57
N ALA A 57 -1.10 2.46 -11.89
CA ALA A 57 -2.22 3.20 -12.44
C ALA A 57 -1.99 4.69 -12.21
N ASP A 58 -2.25 5.52 -13.22
CA ASP A 58 -2.22 6.98 -13.06
C ASP A 58 -3.57 7.53 -12.54
N LYS A 59 -3.61 8.85 -12.30
CA LYS A 59 -4.81 9.54 -11.79
C LYS A 59 -6.01 9.51 -12.76
N ASP A 60 -5.76 9.27 -14.04
CA ASP A 60 -6.77 9.26 -15.09
C ASP A 60 -7.23 7.82 -15.39
N GLY A 61 -6.72 6.83 -14.63
CA GLY A 61 -7.09 5.42 -14.74
C GLY A 61 -6.31 4.68 -15.83
N ASN A 62 -5.28 5.28 -16.43
CA ASN A 62 -4.41 4.57 -17.38
C ASN A 62 -3.52 3.59 -16.62
N ILE A 63 -3.39 2.38 -17.16
CA ILE A 63 -2.61 1.29 -16.57
C ILE A 63 -1.33 1.11 -17.36
N ASP A 64 -0.21 1.13 -16.66
CA ASP A 64 1.12 0.92 -17.22
C ASP A 64 2.03 0.24 -16.17
N TYR A 65 3.33 0.26 -16.39
CA TYR A 65 4.32 -0.20 -15.43
C TYR A 65 5.28 0.90 -15.02
N ILE A 66 5.90 0.69 -13.87
CA ILE A 66 7.10 1.40 -13.46
C ILE A 66 8.24 0.41 -13.25
N ASP A 67 9.46 0.82 -13.55
CA ASP A 67 10.63 -0.01 -13.25
C ASP A 67 10.87 -0.04 -11.75
N LYS A 68 11.04 -1.23 -11.19
CA LYS A 68 11.34 -1.44 -9.77
C LYS A 68 12.59 -0.68 -9.32
N GLU A 69 13.51 -0.41 -10.24
CA GLU A 69 14.70 0.40 -10.00
C GLU A 69 14.35 1.81 -9.51
N ILE A 70 13.29 2.44 -10.02
CA ILE A 70 12.91 3.81 -9.61
C ILE A 70 12.39 3.85 -8.18
N LEU A 71 11.97 2.69 -7.65
CA LEU A 71 11.55 2.53 -6.26
C LEU A 71 12.74 2.29 -5.33
N LYS A 72 13.92 1.96 -5.87
CA LYS A 72 15.14 1.78 -5.09
C LYS A 72 15.70 3.15 -4.66
N PRO A 73 16.36 3.24 -3.49
CA PRO A 73 17.09 4.44 -3.09
C PRO A 73 18.14 4.86 -4.12
N ASP A 74 18.38 6.17 -4.21
CA ASP A 74 19.59 6.69 -4.83
C ASP A 74 20.81 6.28 -4.00
N LEU A 75 21.73 5.55 -4.63
CA LEU A 75 22.96 5.04 -4.02
C LEU A 75 24.07 6.09 -3.93
N ALA A 76 23.86 7.31 -4.48
CA ALA A 76 24.84 8.39 -4.42
C ALA A 76 24.90 9.12 -3.06
N GLY A 77 23.91 8.91 -2.19
CA GLY A 77 23.93 9.34 -0.79
C GLY A 77 23.71 8.15 0.12
N GLN A 78 24.45 8.06 1.23
CA GLN A 78 24.31 7.01 2.26
C GLN A 78 22.94 7.09 2.98
N THR A 79 21.86 6.81 2.26
CA THR A 79 20.50 6.81 2.75
C THR A 79 19.90 5.43 2.53
N ASP A 80 19.80 4.65 3.61
CA ASP A 80 19.02 3.42 3.62
C ASP A 80 17.53 3.81 3.52
N LYS A 81 17.03 3.93 2.29
CA LYS A 81 15.60 4.13 2.02
C LYS A 81 14.92 2.77 1.92
N ILE A 82 14.06 2.48 2.88
CA ILE A 82 13.24 1.27 2.88
C ILE A 82 11.78 1.69 2.70
N VAL A 83 11.13 1.16 1.66
CA VAL A 83 9.69 1.33 1.42
C VAL A 83 8.96 0.13 2.01
N GLN A 84 7.94 0.38 2.83
CA GLN A 84 7.16 -0.66 3.50
C GLN A 84 5.68 -0.47 3.21
N ASN A 85 5.03 -1.52 2.71
CA ASN A 85 3.60 -1.50 2.38
C ASN A 85 2.73 -2.10 3.51
N ASN A 86 3.33 -2.89 4.40
CA ASN A 86 2.62 -3.54 5.50
C ASN A 86 2.88 -2.74 6.79
N LEU A 87 2.04 -1.73 7.01
CA LEU A 87 2.04 -0.93 8.24
C LEU A 87 1.03 -1.52 9.22
N TYR A 88 1.47 -1.82 10.44
CA TYR A 88 0.62 -2.39 11.49
C TYR A 88 0.36 -1.37 12.58
N ASN A 89 -0.91 -1.26 12.99
CA ASN A 89 -1.33 -0.37 14.06
C ASN A 89 -1.41 -1.10 15.40
N THR A 90 -1.15 -0.38 16.50
CA THR A 90 -1.20 -0.90 17.87
C THR A 90 -1.81 0.12 18.84
N ASP A 91 -2.60 -0.33 19.80
CA ASP A 91 -3.17 0.55 20.83
C ASP A 91 -2.20 0.82 21.99
N THR A 92 -1.21 -0.06 22.17
CA THR A 92 -0.25 0.00 23.29
C THR A 92 1.01 0.79 22.95
N GLY A 93 1.28 0.95 21.65
CA GLY A 93 2.52 1.53 21.15
C GLY A 93 3.71 0.60 21.23
N MET A 94 3.44 -0.69 21.31
CA MET A 94 4.39 -1.76 21.04
C MET A 94 3.88 -2.59 19.86
N PRO A 95 4.75 -3.02 18.94
CA PRO A 95 4.36 -3.94 17.89
C PRO A 95 3.89 -5.27 18.51
N ASP A 96 2.89 -5.89 17.88
CA ASP A 96 2.51 -7.27 18.15
C ASP A 96 3.64 -8.21 17.69
N GLU A 97 3.85 -9.34 18.36
CA GLU A 97 4.93 -10.29 18.06
C GLU A 97 4.81 -10.88 16.64
N GLU A 98 3.59 -10.98 16.12
CA GLU A 98 3.33 -11.48 14.76
C GLU A 98 3.28 -10.37 13.70
N GLN A 99 3.15 -9.10 14.12
CA GLN A 99 2.99 -7.94 13.26
C GLN A 99 4.03 -6.86 13.56
N ILE A 100 5.30 -7.20 13.29
CA ILE A 100 6.45 -6.34 13.53
C ILE A 100 6.90 -5.67 12.22
N LEU A 101 7.01 -4.34 12.23
CA LEU A 101 7.72 -3.62 11.17
C LEU A 101 9.17 -3.38 11.55
N ILE A 102 10.10 -4.04 10.86
CA ILE A 102 11.54 -3.85 11.04
C ILE A 102 12.10 -3.08 9.85
N CYS A 103 12.87 -2.03 10.13
CA CYS A 103 13.56 -1.23 9.12
C CYS A 103 14.97 -0.91 9.65
N GLY A 104 15.95 -1.62 9.10
CA GLY A 104 17.34 -1.57 9.57
C GLY A 104 17.45 -1.97 11.05
N LYS A 105 18.06 -1.08 11.85
CA LYS A 105 18.23 -1.29 13.30
C LYS A 105 16.99 -0.94 14.12
N PHE A 106 15.89 -0.57 13.47
CA PHE A 106 14.71 -0.06 14.15
C PHE A 106 13.52 -0.99 13.98
N ILE A 107 12.76 -1.11 15.06
CA ILE A 107 11.41 -1.65 15.07
C ILE A 107 10.47 -0.47 15.17
N PHE A 108 9.50 -0.38 14.27
CA PHE A 108 8.50 0.68 14.23
C PHE A 108 7.13 0.17 14.72
N ALA A 109 6.39 1.03 15.38
CA ALA A 109 5.02 0.81 15.82
C ALA A 109 4.20 2.06 15.51
N PHE A 110 3.07 1.88 14.82
CA PHE A 110 2.13 2.95 14.54
C PHE A 110 1.01 2.86 15.56
N MET A 111 0.94 3.84 16.44
CA MET A 111 -0.17 3.92 17.38
C MET A 111 -1.33 4.62 16.75
N ASN A 112 -2.50 4.00 16.83
CA ASN A 112 -3.75 4.68 16.58
C ASN A 112 -4.49 4.83 17.91
N SER A 113 -4.84 6.06 18.25
CA SER A 113 -5.73 6.38 19.36
C SER A 113 -6.76 7.35 18.83
N ALA A 114 -7.94 7.41 19.46
CA ALA A 114 -9.14 8.11 18.95
C ALA A 114 -8.86 9.46 18.26
N ASP A 115 -7.90 10.25 18.76
CA ASP A 115 -7.56 11.56 18.21
C ASP A 115 -6.13 11.71 17.69
N LYS A 116 -5.27 10.68 17.78
CA LYS A 116 -3.83 10.81 17.50
C LYS A 116 -3.22 9.55 16.92
N THR A 117 -2.60 9.69 15.75
CA THR A 117 -1.63 8.73 15.23
C THR A 117 -0.23 9.10 15.72
N ARG A 118 0.52 8.14 16.28
CA ARG A 118 1.91 8.37 16.71
C ARG A 118 2.81 7.28 16.17
N VAL A 119 3.95 7.66 15.62
CA VAL A 119 5.00 6.71 15.28
C VAL A 119 5.92 6.55 16.50
N ARG A 120 6.11 5.30 16.93
CA ARG A 120 7.10 4.92 17.93
C ARG A 120 8.14 4.02 17.28
N PHE A 121 9.36 4.10 17.78
CA PHE A 121 10.43 3.22 17.33
C PHE A 121 11.37 2.87 18.49
N ARG A 122 12.04 1.73 18.35
CA ARG A 122 13.09 1.23 19.25
C ARG A 122 14.18 0.53 18.45
N LEU A 123 15.34 0.32 19.05
CA LEU A 123 16.37 -0.53 18.45
C LEU A 123 15.95 -2.00 18.46
N THR A 124 16.31 -2.76 17.42
CA THR A 124 16.13 -4.22 17.37
C THR A 124 16.93 -4.94 18.44
N GLU A 125 18.13 -4.42 18.73
CA GLU A 125 19.10 -5.05 19.62
C GLU A 125 19.66 -4.05 20.63
N LYS A 126 20.17 -4.58 21.74
CA LYS A 126 20.85 -3.78 22.76
C LYS A 126 22.13 -3.19 22.18
N PRO A 127 22.25 -1.85 22.11
CA PRO A 127 23.44 -1.26 21.52
C PRO A 127 24.63 -1.44 22.47
N ALA A 128 25.83 -1.64 21.91
CA ALA A 128 27.07 -1.75 22.69
C ALA A 128 27.56 -0.40 23.22
N SER A 129 27.20 0.70 22.54
CA SER A 129 27.50 2.09 22.88
C SER A 129 26.25 2.95 22.71
N ALA A 130 26.31 4.23 23.08
CA ALA A 130 25.17 5.14 22.87
C ALA A 130 24.88 5.32 21.37
N VAL A 131 23.60 5.28 21.00
CA VAL A 131 23.08 5.54 19.65
C VAL A 131 22.14 6.72 19.71
N ASP A 132 22.55 7.81 19.09
CA ASP A 132 21.80 9.06 19.03
C ASP A 132 21.02 9.12 17.73
N VAL A 133 19.70 9.26 17.85
CA VAL A 133 18.76 9.25 16.72
C VAL A 133 18.13 10.62 16.57
N TYR A 134 18.28 11.17 15.37
CA TYR A 134 17.62 12.39 14.92
C TYR A 134 16.46 11.98 14.03
N VAL A 135 15.28 12.52 14.27
CA VAL A 135 14.07 12.12 13.56
C VAL A 135 13.37 13.34 13.00
N THR A 136 13.00 13.23 11.74
CA THR A 136 12.10 14.14 11.05
C THR A 136 10.96 13.31 10.48
N PHE A 137 9.73 13.73 10.76
CA PHE A 137 8.55 13.20 10.11
C PHE A 137 8.09 14.17 9.04
N GLU A 138 7.73 13.61 7.89
CA GLU A 138 7.07 14.33 6.82
C GLU A 138 5.71 13.66 6.60
N GLN A 139 4.63 14.45 6.70
CA GLN A 139 3.28 13.99 6.38
C GLN A 139 2.79 14.75 5.16
N ASN A 140 2.35 14.02 4.15
CA ASN A 140 1.74 14.60 2.94
C ASN A 140 0.22 14.34 2.97
N PHE A 141 -0.56 15.38 3.24
CA PHE A 141 -2.01 15.32 3.15
C PHE A 141 -2.46 15.73 1.75
N PRO A 142 -3.45 15.04 1.13
CA PRO A 142 -4.11 15.60 -0.04
C PRO A 142 -4.75 16.93 0.35
N ALA A 143 -4.45 17.99 -0.39
CA ALA A 143 -4.90 19.35 -0.06
C ALA A 143 -6.43 19.44 -0.15
N LEU A 144 -7.11 19.40 1.00
CA LEU A 144 -8.56 19.58 1.08
C LEU A 144 -8.93 21.05 1.40
N HIS A 145 -8.02 21.80 2.04
CA HIS A 145 -8.16 23.22 2.39
C HIS A 145 -6.84 23.99 2.19
N ASN A 146 -6.93 25.33 2.16
CA ASN A 146 -5.74 26.20 2.13
C ASN A 146 -4.94 26.05 3.43
N GLY A 147 -3.73 25.51 3.34
CA GLY A 147 -2.86 25.17 4.48
C GLY A 147 -2.67 23.66 4.68
N ASP A 148 -3.46 22.83 3.99
CA ASP A 148 -3.22 21.39 3.91
C ASP A 148 -2.08 21.14 2.90
N GLY A 149 -1.03 20.44 3.35
CA GLY A 149 0.18 20.19 2.58
C GLY A 149 1.23 19.46 3.41
N PHE A 150 2.50 19.56 3.00
CA PHE A 150 3.63 18.94 3.70
C PHE A 150 3.78 19.48 5.12
N LEU A 151 3.59 18.62 6.13
CA LEU A 151 3.90 18.93 7.51
C LEU A 151 5.25 18.31 7.86
N TYR A 152 6.23 19.16 8.17
CA TYR A 152 7.56 18.76 8.64
C TYR A 152 7.63 18.87 10.17
N GLU A 153 7.78 17.74 10.85
CA GLU A 153 8.03 17.68 12.28
C GLU A 153 9.43 17.11 12.53
N ALA A 154 10.40 18.00 12.74
CA ALA A 154 11.71 17.61 13.26
C ALA A 154 11.69 17.64 14.79
N SER A 155 12.16 16.57 15.44
CA SER A 155 12.39 16.62 16.88
C SER A 155 13.50 17.62 17.19
N SER A 156 13.22 18.63 18.02
CA SER A 156 14.22 19.61 18.47
C SER A 156 15.28 19.01 19.41
N SER A 157 15.15 17.72 19.75
CA SER A 157 16.05 17.00 20.64
C SER A 157 16.36 15.61 20.10
N THR A 158 17.59 15.17 20.33
CA THR A 158 18.06 13.84 19.95
C THR A 158 17.49 12.77 20.86
N LYS A 159 17.11 11.63 20.28
CA LYS A 159 16.73 10.43 21.06
C LYS A 159 17.95 9.53 21.25
N SER A 160 18.44 9.42 22.48
CA SER A 160 19.58 8.55 22.80
C SER A 160 19.16 7.17 23.33
N PHE A 161 19.62 6.11 22.67
CA PHE A 161 19.54 4.73 23.13
C PHE A 161 20.89 4.30 23.69
N THR A 162 20.91 3.84 24.94
CA THR A 162 22.14 3.42 25.61
C THR A 162 22.00 1.99 26.11
N PRO A 163 23.11 1.29 26.37
CA PRO A 163 23.04 -0.05 26.96
C PRO A 163 22.22 -0.08 28.27
N GLY A 164 22.27 0.99 29.06
CA GLY A 164 21.57 1.11 30.34
C GLY A 164 20.06 1.37 30.23
N ASN A 165 19.59 1.95 29.13
CA ASN A 165 18.17 2.28 28.95
C ASN A 165 17.40 1.31 28.03
N PHE A 166 18.08 0.32 27.45
CA PHE A 166 17.49 -0.62 26.49
C PHE A 166 16.22 -1.32 26.99
N ALA A 167 16.26 -1.85 28.23
CA ALA A 167 15.14 -2.57 28.83
C ALA A 167 13.87 -1.71 28.97
N LYS A 168 14.02 -0.39 29.17
CA LYS A 168 12.89 0.55 29.26
C LYS A 168 12.03 0.54 27.99
N TYR A 169 12.67 0.36 26.82
CA TYR A 169 12.02 0.39 25.51
C TYR A 169 11.59 -1.01 25.03
N HIS A 170 11.89 -2.05 25.80
CA HIS A 170 11.65 -3.46 25.47
C HIS A 170 10.78 -4.20 26.48
N LYS A 171 10.21 -3.51 27.48
CA LYS A 171 9.26 -4.15 28.40
C LYS A 171 8.04 -4.64 27.64
N THR A 172 7.86 -5.95 27.50
CA THR A 172 6.57 -6.56 27.18
C THR A 172 5.61 -6.26 28.33
N TYR A 173 4.48 -5.62 28.06
CA TYR A 173 3.37 -5.63 29.02
C TYR A 173 2.82 -7.06 29.03
N PRO A 174 2.63 -7.70 30.20
CA PRO A 174 1.89 -8.94 30.23
C PRO A 174 0.47 -8.64 29.74
N LEU A 175 0.01 -9.43 28.75
CA LEU A 175 -1.39 -9.48 28.36
C LEU A 175 -2.18 -9.88 29.62
N HIS A 176 -3.09 -9.01 30.05
CA HIS A 176 -4.07 -9.32 31.09
C HIS A 176 -5.18 -10.20 30.53
#